data_AF-A0A1V4JM25-F1
#
_entry.id   AF-A0A1V4JM25-F1
#
_cell.length_a   1.000
_cell.length_b   1.000
_cell.length_c   1.000
_cell.angle_alpha   90.00
_cell.angle_beta   90.00
_cell.angle_gamma   90.00
#
_symmetry.space_group_name_H-M   'P 1'
#
loop_
_entity.id
_entity.type
_entity.pdbx_description
1 polymer ?
#
loop_
_entity_poly.entity_id
_entity_poly.type
_entity_poly.pdbx_seq_one_letter_code
_entity_poly.pdbx_strand_id
1 'polypeptide(L)'
;MGGERVFSLVAFRCPCSNENFRKSEKCFEELHKVACDKSSMSFSESDELKRTLQAQSQMLGWCVIVTTALLSLLTTCCASCQSKVSHLQLKFWKVYAEKEKEQMEEIFQLYATKLSERNLKCFFENKAPDAIPLPAFQAWEDASQLYSFSSSKQHYSTIHKLVEEGQKETNEERETMLDFVDRKEIP
;
A
#
# COMPACT_ATOMS: atom_id res chain seq x y z
N MET A 1 -6.65 -24.63 11.88
CA MET A 1 -5.83 -25.71 11.28
C MET A 1 -4.96 -25.09 10.21
N GLY A 2 -3.63 -25.07 10.42
CA GLY A 2 -2.70 -24.24 9.66
C GLY A 2 -2.50 -24.68 8.21
N GLY A 3 -2.47 -23.70 7.29
CA GLY A 3 -2.24 -23.89 5.86
C GLY A 3 -0.90 -24.53 5.51
N GLU A 4 0.03 -24.61 6.46
CA GLU A 4 1.32 -25.28 6.34
C GLU A 4 1.18 -26.78 6.00
N ARG A 5 0.11 -27.43 6.48
CA ARG A 5 -0.15 -28.85 6.15
C ARG A 5 -0.77 -29.04 4.77
N VAL A 6 -1.49 -28.04 4.24
CA VAL A 6 -2.11 -28.11 2.91
C VAL A 6 -1.05 -27.97 1.82
N PHE A 7 -0.07 -27.07 2.01
CA PHE A 7 1.07 -26.94 1.10
C PHE A 7 1.95 -28.20 1.08
N SER A 8 2.12 -28.90 2.21
CA SER A 8 2.85 -30.18 2.23
C SER A 8 2.10 -31.34 1.56
N LEU A 9 0.76 -31.43 1.72
CA LEU A 9 0.00 -32.57 1.20
C LEU A 9 -0.20 -32.52 -0.33
N VAL A 10 -0.27 -31.32 -0.92
CA VAL A 10 -0.48 -31.14 -2.37
C VAL A 10 0.85 -31.15 -3.13
N ALA A 11 1.97 -30.80 -2.50
CA ALA A 11 3.25 -30.60 -3.20
C ALA A 11 4.19 -31.82 -3.23
N PHE A 12 4.01 -32.84 -2.38
CA PHE A 12 5.02 -33.91 -2.26
C PHE A 12 4.44 -35.31 -2.40
N ARG A 13 4.06 -35.67 -3.63
CA ARG A 13 4.18 -37.08 -4.04
C ARG A 13 5.65 -37.29 -4.41
N CYS A 14 6.45 -37.65 -3.40
CA CYS A 14 7.89 -37.87 -3.55
C CYS A 14 8.13 -38.95 -4.64
N PRO A 15 9.08 -38.76 -5.58
CA PRO A 15 9.29 -39.70 -6.68
C PRO A 15 9.73 -41.11 -6.24
N CYS A 16 10.14 -41.31 -4.98
CA CYS A 16 10.49 -42.62 -4.41
C CYS A 16 9.23 -43.51 -4.16
N SER A 17 8.28 -43.55 -5.10
CA SER A 17 7.01 -44.28 -4.98
C SER A 17 7.10 -45.73 -5.49
N ASN A 18 7.31 -46.62 -4.53
CA ASN A 18 6.77 -47.99 -4.42
C ASN A 18 7.06 -49.04 -5.51
N GLU A 19 8.29 -49.14 -6.00
CA GLU A 19 8.72 -50.36 -6.71
C GLU A 19 9.51 -51.35 -5.83
N ASN A 20 10.03 -50.95 -4.66
CA ASN A 20 10.57 -51.86 -3.63
C ASN A 20 10.80 -51.05 -2.32
N PHE A 21 10.29 -51.52 -1.17
CA PHE A 21 10.46 -50.83 0.12
C PHE A 21 11.93 -50.52 0.45
N ARG A 22 12.84 -51.47 0.16
CA ARG A 22 14.29 -51.33 0.38
C ARG A 22 14.97 -50.33 -0.57
N LYS A 23 14.36 -50.07 -1.74
CA LYS A 23 14.79 -49.07 -2.72
C LYS A 23 14.32 -47.67 -2.31
N SER A 24 13.13 -47.58 -1.70
CA SER A 24 12.56 -46.34 -1.18
C SER A 24 13.33 -45.78 0.03
N GLU A 25 13.77 -46.64 0.97
CA GLU A 25 14.56 -46.22 2.13
C GLU A 25 15.94 -45.65 1.74
N LYS A 26 16.67 -46.36 0.87
CA LYS A 26 17.93 -45.85 0.29
C LYS A 26 17.72 -44.61 -0.57
N CYS A 27 16.60 -44.52 -1.31
CA CYS A 27 16.22 -43.35 -2.09
C CYS A 27 16.04 -42.13 -1.19
N PHE A 28 15.42 -42.30 -0.02
CA PHE A 28 15.18 -41.22 0.91
C PHE A 28 16.47 -40.73 1.59
N GLU A 29 17.33 -41.65 2.06
CA GLU A 29 18.61 -41.28 2.68
C GLU A 29 19.57 -40.60 1.69
N GLU A 30 19.59 -41.02 0.42
CA GLU A 30 20.54 -40.50 -0.59
C GLU A 30 19.95 -39.37 -1.46
N LEU A 31 18.65 -39.05 -1.35
CA LEU A 31 17.95 -38.06 -2.20
C LEU A 31 18.66 -36.71 -2.26
N HIS A 32 19.12 -36.22 -1.10
CA HIS A 32 19.80 -34.94 -0.98
C HIS A 32 21.19 -34.94 -1.65
N LYS A 33 21.81 -36.12 -1.84
CA LYS A 33 23.11 -36.29 -2.51
C LYS A 33 22.99 -36.41 -4.03
N VAL A 34 21.80 -36.78 -4.54
CA VAL A 34 21.52 -36.91 -5.98
C VAL A 34 21.66 -35.57 -6.70
N ALA A 35 21.25 -34.45 -6.09
CA ALA A 35 21.42 -33.12 -6.68
C ALA A 35 22.91 -32.75 -6.91
N CYS A 36 23.83 -33.33 -6.14
CA CYS A 36 25.27 -33.05 -6.21
C CYS A 36 26.09 -34.16 -6.88
N ASP A 37 25.46 -35.15 -7.53
CA ASP A 37 26.12 -36.32 -8.14
C ASP A 37 26.99 -37.15 -7.17
N LYS A 38 26.65 -37.13 -5.87
CA LYS A 38 27.38 -37.83 -4.80
C LYS A 38 26.66 -39.06 -4.27
N SER A 39 25.56 -39.47 -4.89
CA SER A 39 24.77 -40.61 -4.43
C SER A 39 25.45 -41.94 -4.76
N SER A 40 25.37 -42.92 -3.87
CA SER A 40 25.82 -44.29 -4.14
C SER A 40 24.82 -45.10 -5.00
N MET A 41 23.84 -44.45 -5.62
CA MET A 41 22.81 -45.06 -6.47
C MET A 41 23.33 -45.31 -7.89
N SER A 42 22.64 -46.17 -8.64
CA SER A 42 22.98 -46.34 -10.05
C SER A 42 22.69 -45.04 -10.83
N PHE A 43 23.57 -44.72 -11.78
CA PHE A 43 23.49 -43.48 -12.58
C PHE A 43 22.12 -43.30 -13.26
N SER A 44 21.53 -44.39 -13.75
CA SER A 44 20.22 -44.37 -14.40
C SER A 44 19.09 -43.95 -13.44
N GLU A 45 19.15 -44.35 -12.17
CA GLU A 45 18.13 -44.02 -11.17
C GLU A 45 18.26 -42.58 -10.68
N SER A 46 19.50 -42.09 -10.51
CA SER A 46 19.75 -40.69 -10.15
C SER A 46 19.32 -39.72 -11.25
N ASP A 47 19.54 -40.06 -12.52
CA ASP A 47 19.14 -39.23 -13.66
C ASP A 47 17.63 -39.18 -13.85
N GLU A 48 16.94 -40.31 -13.69
CA GLU A 48 15.47 -40.35 -13.72
C GLU A 48 14.88 -39.48 -12.61
N LEU A 49 15.40 -39.61 -11.38
CA LEU A 49 14.97 -38.82 -10.23
C LEU A 49 15.20 -37.31 -10.42
N LYS A 50 16.37 -36.92 -10.95
CA LYS A 50 16.67 -35.52 -11.32
C LYS A 50 15.67 -34.99 -12.35
N ARG A 51 15.38 -35.76 -13.40
CA ARG A 51 14.42 -35.37 -14.44
C ARG A 51 13.01 -35.23 -13.89
N THR A 52 12.58 -36.12 -12.99
CA THR A 52 11.27 -36.01 -12.34
C THR A 52 11.18 -34.79 -11.43
N LEU A 53 12.19 -34.51 -10.60
CA LEU A 53 12.24 -33.31 -9.75
C LEU A 53 12.27 -32.02 -10.58
N GLN A 54 13.01 -32.03 -11.69
CA GLN A 54 13.03 -30.91 -12.64
C GLN A 54 11.65 -30.69 -13.29
N ALA A 55 10.96 -31.76 -13.71
CA ALA A 55 9.62 -31.64 -14.28
C ALA A 55 8.59 -31.14 -13.24
N GLN A 56 8.65 -31.63 -12.00
CA GLN A 56 7.75 -31.20 -10.92
C GLN A 56 7.95 -29.72 -10.57
N SER A 57 9.20 -29.27 -10.45
CA SER A 57 9.48 -27.85 -10.18
C SER A 57 9.04 -26.95 -11.33
N GLN A 58 9.20 -27.38 -12.58
CA GLN A 58 8.70 -26.64 -13.75
C GLN A 58 7.17 -26.55 -13.75
N MET A 59 6.46 -27.64 -13.50
CA MET A 59 4.99 -27.64 -13.43
C MET A 59 4.49 -26.69 -12.33
N LEU A 60 5.07 -26.75 -11.12
CA LEU A 60 4.71 -25.85 -10.02
C LEU A 60 5.01 -24.39 -10.36
N GLY A 61 6.16 -24.11 -10.98
CA GLY A 61 6.51 -22.77 -11.46
C GLY A 61 5.48 -22.23 -12.44
N TRP A 62 5.08 -23.03 -13.44
CA TRP A 62 4.04 -22.65 -14.40
C TRP A 62 2.67 -22.46 -13.75
N CYS A 63 2.29 -23.30 -12.78
CA CYS A 63 1.06 -23.11 -12.01
C CYS A 63 1.06 -21.76 -11.28
N VAL A 64 2.15 -21.42 -10.59
CA VAL A 64 2.27 -20.14 -9.87
C VAL A 64 2.17 -18.94 -10.81
N ILE A 65 2.83 -19.01 -11.98
CA ILE A 65 2.77 -17.95 -12.99
C ILE A 65 1.34 -17.77 -13.48
N VAL A 66 0.67 -18.86 -13.88
CA VAL A 66 -0.71 -18.82 -14.39
C VAL A 66 -1.68 -18.31 -13.33
N THR A 67 -1.58 -18.77 -12.10
CA THR A 67 -2.45 -18.29 -11.01
C THR A 67 -2.22 -16.82 -10.70
N THR A 68 -0.96 -16.37 -10.69
CA THR A 68 -0.62 -14.96 -10.40
C THR A 68 -1.12 -14.04 -11.51
N ALA A 69 -0.97 -14.46 -12.77
CA ALA A 69 -1.50 -13.71 -13.91
C ALA A 69 -3.03 -13.62 -13.87
N LEU A 70 -3.72 -14.72 -13.59
CA LEU A 70 -5.19 -14.73 -13.48
C LEU A 70 -5.69 -13.83 -12.35
N LEU A 71 -5.07 -13.91 -11.16
CA LEU A 71 -5.43 -13.05 -10.03
C LEU A 71 -5.21 -11.57 -10.34
N SER A 72 -4.12 -11.23 -11.04
CA SER A 72 -3.81 -9.86 -11.46
C SER A 72 -4.85 -9.31 -12.42
N LEU A 73 -5.27 -10.12 -13.41
CA LEU A 73 -6.31 -9.76 -14.36
C LEU A 73 -7.66 -9.61 -13.69
N LEU A 74 -8.04 -10.54 -12.80
CA LEU A 74 -9.29 -10.46 -12.04
C LEU A 74 -9.32 -9.21 -11.16
N THR A 75 -8.23 -8.90 -10.46
CA THR A 75 -8.12 -7.70 -9.61
C THR A 75 -8.28 -6.43 -10.45
N THR A 76 -7.59 -6.35 -11.59
CA THR A 76 -7.67 -5.20 -12.51
C THR A 76 -9.08 -5.06 -13.11
N CYS A 77 -9.71 -6.17 -13.49
CA CYS A 77 -11.05 -6.21 -14.05
C CYS A 77 -12.09 -5.77 -13.00
N CYS A 78 -12.03 -6.31 -11.78
CA CYS A 78 -12.91 -5.92 -10.68
C CYS A 78 -12.76 -4.43 -10.33
N ALA A 79 -11.54 -3.92 -10.25
CA ALA A 79 -11.29 -2.49 -10.01
C ALA A 79 -11.85 -1.61 -11.15
N SER A 80 -11.74 -2.06 -12.40
CA SER A 80 -12.25 -1.33 -13.56
C SER A 80 -13.79 -1.38 -13.66
N CYS A 81 -14.42 -2.52 -13.35
CA CYS A 81 -15.87 -2.69 -13.39
C CYS A 81 -16.60 -2.01 -12.22
N GLN A 82 -15.92 -1.78 -11.08
CA GLN A 82 -16.46 -1.02 -9.94
C GLN A 82 -16.36 0.49 -10.12
N SER A 83 -15.74 0.99 -11.20
CA SER A 83 -15.58 2.42 -11.46
C SER A 83 -16.91 3.08 -11.87
N LYS A 84 -17.79 3.31 -10.90
CA LYS A 84 -18.94 4.22 -11.03
C LYS A 84 -18.51 5.71 -11.06
N VAL A 85 -17.23 6.02 -10.86
CA VAL A 85 -16.63 7.34 -11.07
C VAL A 85 -16.23 7.46 -12.55
N SER A 86 -16.61 8.56 -13.21
CA SER A 86 -16.30 8.79 -14.62
C SER A 86 -14.79 8.66 -14.85
N HIS A 87 -14.36 7.92 -15.88
CA HIS A 87 -12.94 7.72 -16.22
C HIS A 87 -12.16 9.05 -16.31
N LEU A 88 -12.83 10.13 -16.73
CA LEU A 88 -12.27 11.47 -16.77
C LEU A 88 -12.05 12.07 -15.36
N GLN A 89 -12.99 11.87 -14.43
CA GLN A 89 -12.86 12.31 -13.04
C GLN A 89 -11.72 11.58 -12.33
N LEU A 90 -11.55 10.27 -12.58
CA LEU A 90 -10.44 9.52 -12.00
C LEU A 90 -9.08 10.01 -12.54
N LYS A 91 -9.01 10.35 -13.84
CA LYS A 91 -7.81 10.95 -14.43
C LYS A 91 -7.50 12.30 -13.79
N PHE A 92 -8.50 13.17 -13.66
CA PHE A 92 -8.33 14.45 -12.99
C PHE A 92 -7.85 14.28 -11.55
N TRP A 93 -8.46 13.36 -10.79
CA TRP A 93 -8.09 13.09 -9.41
C TRP A 93 -6.63 12.65 -9.26
N LYS A 94 -6.15 11.75 -10.14
CA LYS A 94 -4.73 11.36 -10.14
C LYS A 94 -3.80 12.56 -10.35
N VAL A 95 -4.11 13.41 -11.33
CA VAL A 95 -3.32 14.62 -11.61
C VAL A 95 -3.38 15.60 -10.43
N TYR A 96 -4.55 15.78 -9.82
CA TYR A 96 -4.71 16.61 -8.63
C TYR A 96 -3.85 16.10 -7.48
N ALA A 97 -3.88 14.80 -7.18
CA ALA A 97 -3.11 14.21 -6.08
C ALA A 97 -1.60 14.33 -6.30
N GLU A 98 -1.12 14.17 -7.53
CA GLU A 98 0.31 14.40 -7.85
C GLU A 98 0.69 15.88 -7.64
N LYS A 99 -0.14 16.81 -8.14
CA LYS A 99 0.12 18.25 -8.00
C LYS A 99 0.02 18.75 -6.57
N GLU A 100 -0.95 18.26 -5.80
CA GLU A 100 -1.08 18.59 -4.37
C GLU A 100 0.18 18.17 -3.61
N LYS A 101 0.72 16.99 -3.89
CA LYS A 101 1.97 16.50 -3.27
C LYS A 101 3.17 17.38 -3.65
N GLU A 102 3.33 17.71 -4.93
CA GLU A 102 4.42 18.59 -5.39
C GLU A 102 4.37 19.95 -4.69
N GLN A 103 3.20 20.60 -4.69
CA GLN A 103 3.02 21.89 -4.03
C GLN A 103 3.20 21.81 -2.51
N MET A 104 2.78 20.71 -1.88
CA MET A 104 2.94 20.51 -0.44
C MET A 104 4.43 20.48 -0.06
N GLU A 105 5.25 19.76 -0.82
CA GLU A 105 6.69 19.67 -0.56
C GLU A 105 7.36 21.05 -0.71
N GLU A 106 7.02 21.81 -1.76
CA GLU A 106 7.52 23.18 -1.94
C GLU A 106 7.12 24.09 -0.77
N ILE A 107 5.88 24.01 -0.30
CA ILE A 107 5.38 24.78 0.84
C ILE A 107 6.09 24.37 2.13
N PHE A 108 6.31 23.07 2.36
CA PHE A 108 7.05 22.59 3.53
C PHE A 108 8.47 23.13 3.57
N GLN A 109 9.18 23.08 2.44
CA GLN A 109 10.53 23.63 2.33
C GLN A 109 10.55 25.15 2.57
N LEU A 110 9.58 25.88 2.00
CA LEU A 110 9.44 27.32 2.21
C LEU A 110 9.24 27.67 3.69
N TYR A 111 8.31 27.01 4.37
CA TYR A 111 8.03 27.29 5.78
C TYR A 111 9.14 26.81 6.72
N ALA A 112 9.79 25.68 6.42
CA ALA A 112 10.96 25.23 7.18
C ALA A 112 12.14 26.22 7.06
N THR A 113 12.38 26.74 5.85
CA THR A 113 13.42 27.76 5.61
C THR A 113 13.09 29.03 6.39
N LYS A 114 11.88 29.58 6.26
CA LYS A 114 11.46 30.78 7.00
C LYS A 114 11.58 30.62 8.51
N LEU A 115 11.14 29.48 9.05
CA LEU A 115 11.18 29.21 10.48
C LEU A 115 12.62 29.09 11.00
N SER A 116 13.48 28.38 10.27
CA SER A 116 14.89 28.22 10.65
C SER A 116 15.67 29.53 10.56
N GLU A 117 15.50 30.32 9.50
CA GLU A 117 16.12 31.64 9.34
C GLU A 117 15.74 32.58 10.49
N ARG A 118 14.44 32.69 10.81
CA ARG A 118 13.96 33.49 11.93
C ARG A 118 14.60 33.04 13.24
N ASN A 119 14.61 31.74 13.53
CA ASN A 119 15.16 31.20 14.78
C ASN A 119 16.66 31.49 14.92
N LEU A 120 17.44 31.25 13.86
CA LEU A 120 18.88 31.51 13.87
C LEU A 120 19.16 33.00 14.05
N LYS A 121 18.45 33.86 13.31
CA LYS A 121 18.60 35.31 13.42
C LYS A 121 18.28 35.82 14.81
N CYS A 122 17.14 35.43 15.38
CA CYS A 122 16.76 35.82 16.74
C CYS A 122 17.75 35.31 17.80
N PHE A 123 18.28 34.09 17.63
CA PHE A 123 19.29 33.52 18.54
C PHE A 123 20.60 34.32 18.53
N PHE A 124 21.17 34.59 17.35
CA PHE A 124 22.45 35.30 17.23
C PHE A 124 22.34 36.81 17.51
N GLU A 125 21.19 37.43 17.23
CA GLU A 125 20.95 38.85 17.51
C GLU A 125 20.37 39.09 18.93
N ASN A 126 20.13 38.03 19.71
CA ASN A 126 19.49 38.07 21.04
C ASN A 126 18.17 38.86 21.06
N LYS A 127 17.30 38.58 20.08
CA LYS A 127 15.98 39.22 19.92
C LYS A 127 14.85 38.25 20.23
N ALA A 128 13.75 38.78 20.75
CA ALA A 128 12.51 38.01 20.86
C ALA A 128 11.98 37.64 19.45
N PRO A 129 11.43 36.43 19.26
CA PRO A 129 11.07 35.96 17.93
C PRO A 129 9.62 36.33 17.55
N ASP A 130 9.43 36.87 16.34
CA ASP A 130 8.11 37.25 15.81
C ASP A 130 7.24 36.03 15.50
N ALA A 131 5.94 36.09 15.78
CA ALA A 131 5.04 34.95 15.60
C ALA A 131 4.93 34.52 14.11
N ILE A 132 5.17 33.24 13.84
CA ILE A 132 4.88 32.61 12.54
C ILE A 132 3.64 31.73 12.72
N PRO A 133 2.53 32.00 12.02
CA PRO A 133 1.34 31.16 12.10
C PRO A 133 1.65 29.80 11.47
N LEU A 134 1.55 28.76 12.29
CA LEU A 134 1.62 27.37 11.85
C LEU A 134 0.29 26.67 12.21
N PRO A 135 -0.10 25.63 11.46
CA PRO A 135 -1.28 24.86 11.82
C PRO A 135 -1.11 24.26 13.23
N ALA A 136 -2.21 24.22 13.98
CA ALA A 136 -2.25 23.55 15.27
C ALA A 136 -2.04 22.03 15.10
N PHE A 137 -1.62 21.36 16.17
CA PHE A 137 -1.39 19.91 16.16
C PHE A 137 -2.61 19.12 15.62
N GLN A 138 -3.82 19.47 16.05
CA GLN A 138 -5.05 18.83 15.61
C GLN A 138 -5.24 18.92 14.09
N ALA A 139 -4.94 20.07 13.48
CA ALA A 139 -5.06 20.27 12.04
C ALA A 139 -4.09 19.37 11.24
N TRP A 140 -2.90 19.10 11.80
CA TRP A 140 -1.94 18.16 11.20
C TRP A 140 -2.43 16.71 11.29
N GLU A 141 -2.97 16.32 12.44
CA GLU A 141 -3.52 14.98 12.66
C GLU A 141 -4.73 14.73 11.75
N ASP A 142 -5.65 15.69 11.67
CA ASP A 142 -6.83 15.61 10.81
C ASP A 142 -6.45 15.52 9.34
N ALA A 143 -5.47 16.31 8.89
CA ALA A 143 -4.97 16.27 7.51
C ALA A 143 -4.32 14.93 7.14
N SER A 144 -3.83 14.18 8.13
CA SER A 144 -3.13 12.91 7.96
C SER A 144 -4.06 11.69 7.95
N GLN A 145 -5.36 11.87 8.21
CA GLN A 145 -6.31 10.77 8.20
C GLN A 145 -6.44 10.15 6.80
N LEU A 146 -6.63 8.82 6.76
CA LEU A 146 -6.80 8.09 5.51
C LEU A 146 -8.02 8.62 4.76
N TYR A 147 -7.81 9.06 3.52
CA TYR A 147 -8.88 9.58 2.68
C TYR A 147 -9.90 8.46 2.38
N SER A 148 -11.17 8.70 2.74
CA SER A 148 -12.30 7.88 2.33
C SER A 148 -13.16 8.63 1.30
N PHE A 149 -13.30 8.08 0.10
CA PHE A 149 -14.15 8.66 -0.93
C PHE A 149 -15.62 8.69 -0.47
N SER A 150 -16.24 9.86 -0.47
CA SER A 150 -17.67 10.03 -0.21
C SER A 150 -18.40 10.36 -1.50
N SER A 151 -19.49 9.66 -1.81
CA SER A 151 -20.30 9.94 -3.00
C SER A 151 -21.11 11.23 -2.91
N SER A 152 -21.30 11.78 -1.70
CA SER A 152 -22.13 12.97 -1.44
C SER A 152 -21.40 14.29 -1.57
N LYS A 153 -20.06 14.32 -1.46
CA LYS A 153 -19.23 15.54 -1.60
C LYS A 153 -17.97 15.21 -2.41
N GLN A 154 -17.73 15.94 -3.50
CA GLN A 154 -16.60 15.73 -4.42
C GLN A 154 -15.30 16.38 -3.89
N HIS A 155 -14.74 15.84 -2.81
CA HIS A 155 -13.39 16.22 -2.35
C HIS A 155 -12.35 15.28 -2.92
N TYR A 156 -11.18 15.79 -3.33
CA TYR A 156 -10.11 14.99 -3.95
C TYR A 156 -8.97 14.61 -2.99
N SER A 157 -8.94 15.19 -1.79
CA SER A 157 -7.99 14.86 -0.72
C SER A 157 -8.57 15.14 0.65
N THR A 158 -7.90 14.66 1.70
CA THR A 158 -8.26 14.98 3.10
C THR A 158 -8.08 16.47 3.37
N ILE A 159 -7.03 17.10 2.82
CA ILE A 159 -6.79 18.54 2.96
C ILE A 159 -7.87 19.35 2.25
N HIS A 160 -8.25 18.98 1.03
CA HIS A 160 -9.35 19.61 0.30
C HIS A 160 -10.65 19.58 1.12
N LYS A 161 -10.97 18.42 1.71
CA LYS A 161 -12.14 18.26 2.58
C LYS A 161 -12.07 19.18 3.80
N LEU A 162 -10.94 19.20 4.51
CA LEU A 162 -10.80 20.01 5.73
C LEU A 162 -10.91 21.51 5.45
N VAL A 163 -10.35 21.98 4.34
CA VAL A 163 -10.43 23.38 3.94
C VAL A 163 -11.87 23.77 3.60
N GLU A 164 -12.59 22.96 2.83
CA GLU A 164 -13.98 23.26 2.46
C GLU A 164 -14.97 23.11 3.61
N GLU A 165 -14.75 22.17 4.53
CA GLU A 165 -15.63 21.96 5.68
C GLU A 165 -15.35 22.97 6.80
N GLY A 166 -14.09 23.27 7.11
CA GLY A 166 -13.74 24.33 8.08
C GLY A 166 -14.17 25.73 7.64
N GLN A 167 -14.25 26.00 6.34
CA GLN A 167 -14.81 27.26 5.82
C GLN A 167 -16.34 27.35 5.96
N LYS A 168 -17.06 26.21 5.97
CA LYS A 168 -18.52 26.21 6.14
C LYS A 168 -18.90 26.49 7.58
N GLU A 169 -18.22 25.88 8.54
CA GLU A 169 -18.45 26.12 9.98
C GLU A 169 -18.21 27.59 10.35
N THR A 170 -17.13 28.20 9.82
CA THR A 170 -16.81 29.62 10.07
C THR A 170 -17.76 30.61 9.38
N ASN A 171 -18.36 30.25 8.24
CA ASN A 171 -19.38 31.09 7.60
C ASN A 171 -20.73 30.97 8.31
N GLU A 172 -21.13 29.77 8.75
CA GLU A 172 -22.37 29.56 9.52
C GLU A 172 -22.31 30.26 10.90
N GLU A 173 -21.16 30.25 11.59
CA GLU A 173 -20.95 31.05 12.81
C GLU A 173 -21.04 32.56 12.55
N ARG A 174 -20.54 33.02 11.40
CA ARG A 174 -20.60 34.44 11.03
C ARG A 174 -22.03 34.87 10.67
N GLU A 175 -22.76 34.05 9.92
CA GLU A 175 -24.16 34.31 9.56
C GLU A 175 -25.05 34.29 10.81
N THR A 176 -24.87 33.32 11.71
CA THR A 176 -25.61 33.30 12.98
C THR A 176 -25.27 34.51 13.87
N MET A 177 -24.02 34.95 13.95
CA MET A 177 -23.66 36.18 14.66
C MET A 177 -24.27 37.44 14.05
N LEU A 178 -24.34 37.55 12.72
CA LEU A 178 -24.98 38.67 12.03
C LEU A 178 -26.50 38.69 12.30
N ASP A 179 -27.15 37.52 12.34
CA ASP A 179 -28.58 37.37 12.64
C ASP A 179 -28.91 37.75 14.12
N PHE A 180 -27.97 37.52 15.03
CA PHE A 180 -28.08 37.96 16.43
C PHE A 180 -27.93 39.48 16.60
N VAL A 181 -27.15 40.15 15.75
CA VAL A 181 -26.98 41.62 15.78
C VAL A 181 -28.22 42.30 15.20
N ASP A 182 -28.79 41.77 14.11
CA ASP A 182 -29.99 42.35 13.48
C ASP A 182 -31.25 42.22 14.36
N ARG A 183 -31.33 41.15 15.19
CA ARG A 183 -32.41 41.00 16.19
C ARG A 183 -32.30 41.96 17.38
N LYS A 184 -31.13 42.56 17.62
CA LYS A 184 -30.89 43.46 18.77
C LYS A 184 -31.15 44.94 18.44
N GLU A 185 -31.43 45.27 17.18
CA GLU A 185 -31.66 46.63 16.65
C GLU A 185 -33.17 46.97 16.48
N ILE A 186 -34.07 46.31 17.21
CA ILE A 186 -35.49 46.71 17.26
C ILE A 186 -35.80 47.25 18.67
N PRO A 187 -36.03 48.58 18.83
CA PRO A 187 -36.38 49.19 20.12
C PRO A 187 -37.78 48.83 20.61
#